data_AF-A0A9D6N584-F1
#
_entry.id   AF-A0A9D6N584-F1
#
_cell.length_a   1.000
_cell.length_b   1.000
_cell.length_c   1.000
_cell.angle_alpha   90.00
_cell.angle_beta   90.00
_cell.angle_gamma   90.00
#
_symmetry.space_group_name_H-M   'P 1'
#
loop_
_entity.id
_entity.type
_entity.pdbx_description
1 polymer ?
#
loop_
_entity_poly.entity_id
_entity_poly.type
_entity_poly.pdbx_seq_one_letter_code
_entity_poly.pdbx_strand_id
1 'polypeptide(L)'
;MSAAKGAISKSSIVVRVGNIVVRIHASESRGYRFYQVADYSSGRRRLVTFRDESEARRKANEIAHKMASGQVDVLQLSSDDRAAYARAIQLLKPCGVSVVQNQL
;
A
#
# COMPACT_ATOMS: atom_id res chain seq x y z
N MET A 1 -15.20 37.45 4.70
CA MET A 1 -14.25 37.06 5.77
C MET A 1 -13.20 36.14 5.16
N SER A 2 -12.01 36.69 4.94
CA SER A 2 -10.76 36.06 4.47
C SER A 2 -10.32 34.98 5.50
N ALA A 3 -9.61 33.89 5.19
CA ALA A 3 -8.35 33.86 4.46
C ALA A 3 -8.05 32.53 3.77
N ALA A 4 -7.31 32.65 2.67
CA ALA A 4 -6.76 31.57 1.88
C ALA A 4 -5.46 30.99 2.49
N LYS A 5 -5.16 29.77 2.02
CA LYS A 5 -3.82 29.29 1.64
C LYS A 5 -2.92 28.71 2.74
N GLY A 6 -2.93 27.38 2.80
CA GLY A 6 -1.83 26.55 3.28
C GLY A 6 -1.66 25.36 2.33
N ALA A 7 -1.15 25.60 1.12
CA ALA A 7 -0.67 24.53 0.26
C ALA A 7 0.64 24.00 0.86
N ILE A 8 0.53 23.17 1.90
CA ILE A 8 1.65 22.37 2.39
C ILE A 8 1.97 21.41 1.24
N SER A 9 3.14 21.59 0.62
CA SER A 9 3.68 20.68 -0.39
C SER A 9 3.60 19.26 0.17
N LYS A 10 2.63 18.48 -0.30
CA LYS A 10 2.23 17.23 0.37
C LYS A 10 3.26 16.15 0.05
N SER A 11 4.41 16.20 0.72
CA SER A 11 5.34 15.09 0.79
C SER A 11 4.63 13.97 1.56
N SER A 12 3.90 13.12 0.83
CA SER A 12 3.30 11.93 1.43
C SER A 12 4.42 11.07 1.98
N ILE A 13 4.28 10.61 3.22
CA ILE A 13 5.18 9.61 3.77
C ILE A 13 4.87 8.31 3.05
N VAL A 14 5.92 7.65 2.55
CA VAL A 14 5.79 6.40 1.80
C VAL A 14 6.43 5.28 2.59
N VAL A 15 5.68 4.20 2.76
CA VAL A 15 6.18 2.93 3.29
C VAL A 15 6.26 1.93 2.14
N ARG A 16 7.41 1.28 1.98
CA ARG A 16 7.67 0.31 0.91
C ARG A 16 8.10 -1.02 1.50
N VAL A 17 7.48 -2.10 1.02
CA VAL A 17 7.90 -3.48 1.28
C VAL A 17 7.87 -4.21 -0.06
N GLY A 18 9.04 -4.58 -0.58
CA GLY A 18 9.17 -5.10 -1.95
C GLY A 18 8.62 -4.13 -2.99
N ASN A 19 7.68 -4.59 -3.82
CA ASN A 19 6.98 -3.77 -4.81
C ASN A 19 5.70 -3.08 -4.26
N ILE A 20 5.32 -3.35 -3.02
CA ILE A 20 4.13 -2.74 -2.41
C ILE A 20 4.48 -1.35 -1.88
N VAL A 21 3.63 -0.38 -2.22
CA VAL A 21 3.77 1.01 -1.81
C VAL A 21 2.51 1.46 -1.07
N VAL A 22 2.64 1.70 0.24
CA VAL A 22 1.57 2.25 1.07
C VAL A 22 1.86 3.72 1.33
N ARG A 23 0.88 4.59 1.03
CA ARG A 23 1.00 6.04 1.20
C ARG A 23 0.29 6.49 2.48
N ILE A 24 0.96 7.36 3.21
CA ILE A 24 0.43 8.07 4.37
C ILE A 24 0.32 9.54 4.02
N HIS A 25 -0.89 10.07 4.15
CA HIS A 25 -1.21 11.46 3.91
C HIS A 25 -1.31 12.20 5.24
N ALA A 26 -0.35 13.08 5.53
CA ALA A 26 -0.48 14.03 6.62
C ALA A 26 -1.46 15.14 6.18
N SER A 27 -2.39 15.49 7.05
CA SER A 27 -3.36 16.57 6.87
C SER A 27 -3.61 17.24 8.21
N GLU A 28 -4.11 18.46 8.19
CA GLU A 28 -4.50 19.20 9.39
C GLU A 28 -5.94 19.71 9.22
N SER A 29 -6.73 19.64 10.27
CA SER A 29 -8.09 20.17 10.30
C SER A 29 -8.39 20.74 11.67
N ARG A 30 -8.89 21.99 11.71
CA ARG A 30 -9.26 22.69 12.95
C ARG A 30 -8.13 22.70 14.01
N GLY A 31 -6.87 22.83 13.58
CA GLY A 31 -5.70 22.83 14.47
C GLY A 31 -5.24 21.43 14.91
N TYR A 32 -5.90 20.36 14.45
CA TYR A 32 -5.51 18.98 14.74
C TYR A 32 -4.84 18.35 13.53
N ARG A 33 -3.59 17.91 13.72
CA ARG A 33 -2.87 17.11 12.74
C ARG A 33 -3.32 15.66 12.80
N PHE A 34 -3.48 15.04 11.64
CA PHE A 34 -3.83 13.63 11.50
C PHE A 34 -3.15 13.02 10.26
N TYR A 35 -3.07 11.69 10.26
CA TYR A 35 -2.38 10.91 9.26
C TYR A 35 -3.33 9.88 8.69
N GLN A 36 -3.47 9.82 7.37
CA GLN A 36 -4.36 8.89 6.69
C GLN A 36 -3.57 7.87 5.90
N VAL A 37 -3.71 6.60 6.24
CA VAL A 37 -3.07 5.47 5.55
C VAL A 37 -4.02 4.95 4.47
N ALA A 38 -3.55 4.84 3.23
CA ALA A 38 -4.30 4.23 2.14
C ALA A 38 -4.19 2.69 2.20
N ASP A 39 -5.29 2.03 2.51
CA ASP A 39 -5.41 0.58 2.59
C ASP A 39 -6.21 0.04 1.39
N TYR A 40 -5.61 -0.88 0.64
CA TYR A 40 -6.22 -1.57 -0.49
C TYR A 40 -6.44 -3.07 -0.22
N SER A 41 -6.21 -3.53 1.00
CA SER A 41 -6.29 -4.95 1.36
C SER A 41 -7.66 -5.60 1.17
N SER A 42 -8.73 -4.79 1.05
CA SER A 42 -10.09 -5.25 0.77
C SER A 42 -10.50 -5.09 -0.70
N GLY A 43 -9.56 -4.85 -1.63
CA GLY A 43 -9.85 -4.63 -3.06
C GLY A 43 -10.46 -3.25 -3.39
N ARG A 44 -10.66 -2.38 -2.39
CA ARG A 44 -11.12 -0.99 -2.55
C ARG A 44 -10.30 -0.08 -1.66
N ARG A 45 -10.10 1.17 -2.09
CA ARG A 45 -9.37 2.17 -1.30
C ARG A 45 -10.14 2.51 -0.02
N ARG A 46 -9.53 2.27 1.13
CA ARG A 46 -9.98 2.73 2.45
C ARG A 46 -8.92 3.66 3.05
N LEU A 47 -9.35 4.77 3.65
CA LEU A 47 -8.44 5.68 4.35
C LEU A 47 -8.61 5.48 5.85
N VAL A 48 -7.58 4.91 6.49
CA VAL A 48 -7.56 4.74 7.95
C VAL A 48 -6.85 5.93 8.56
N THR A 49 -7.53 6.62 9.48
CA THR A 49 -7.05 7.88 10.07
C THR A 49 -6.46 7.63 11.45
N PHE A 50 -5.27 8.20 11.70
CA PHE A 50 -4.53 8.15 12.95
C PHE A 50 -4.20 9.57 13.41
N ARG A 51 -4.07 9.76 14.73
CA ARG A 51 -3.61 11.04 15.30
C ARG A 51 -2.09 11.13 15.33
N ASP A 52 -1.43 9.99 15.48
CA ASP A 52 0.01 9.90 15.61
C ASP A 52 0.67 9.34 14.33
N GLU A 53 1.85 9.87 13.98
CA GLU A 53 2.58 9.45 12.78
C GLU A 53 3.13 8.02 12.91
N SER A 54 3.62 7.66 14.10
CA SER A 54 4.21 6.34 14.36
C SER A 54 3.16 5.24 14.27
N GLU A 55 1.94 5.49 14.75
CA GLU A 55 0.82 4.57 14.57
C GLU A 55 0.46 4.38 13.10
N ALA A 56 0.42 5.48 12.33
CA ALA A 56 0.18 5.43 10.90
C ALA A 56 1.27 4.65 10.16
N ARG A 57 2.54 4.83 10.53
CA ARG A 57 3.68 4.08 9.99
C ARG A 57 3.61 2.60 10.34
N ARG A 58 3.29 2.25 11.59
CA ARG A 58 3.09 0.86 12.01
C ARG A 58 2.00 0.20 11.17
N LYS A 59 0.85 0.88 11.00
CA LYS A 59 -0.24 0.34 10.19
C LYS A 59 0.13 0.18 8.73
N ALA A 60 0.83 1.16 8.16
CA ALA A 60 1.29 1.10 6.79
C ALA A 60 2.27 -0.07 6.56
N ASN A 61 3.18 -0.33 7.51
CA ASN A 61 4.06 -1.51 7.48
C ASN A 61 3.26 -2.82 7.54
N GLU A 62 2.29 -2.94 8.45
CA GLU A 62 1.41 -4.13 8.54
C GLU A 62 0.70 -4.40 7.21
N ILE A 63 0.11 -3.37 6.60
CA ILE A 63 -0.58 -3.48 5.30
C ILE A 63 0.41 -3.90 4.21
N ALA A 64 1.58 -3.26 4.16
CA ALA A 64 2.60 -3.55 3.16
C ALA A 64 3.10 -5.00 3.26
N HIS A 65 3.37 -5.50 4.47
CA HIS A 65 3.75 -6.90 4.69
C HIS A 65 2.62 -7.89 4.36
N LYS A 66 1.37 -7.56 4.72
CA LYS A 66 0.21 -8.39 4.39
C LYS A 66 0.00 -8.50 2.87
N MET A 67 0.20 -7.41 2.14
CA MET A 67 0.11 -7.40 0.69
C MET A 67 1.32 -8.11 0.04
N ALA A 68 2.53 -7.88 0.54
CA ALA A 68 3.76 -8.48 0.01
C ALA A 68 3.79 -10.01 0.18
N SER A 69 3.21 -10.54 1.27
CA SER A 69 3.07 -11.99 1.49
C SER A 69 2.03 -12.66 0.59
N GLY A 70 1.42 -11.93 -0.36
CA GLY A 70 0.45 -12.47 -1.31
C GLY A 70 -0.92 -12.78 -0.72
N GLN A 71 -1.13 -12.56 0.58
CA GLN A 71 -2.43 -12.83 1.24
C GLN A 71 -3.58 -12.01 0.65
N VAL A 72 -3.31 -10.87 0.00
CA VAL A 72 -4.35 -10.01 -0.59
C VAL A 72 -4.66 -10.40 -2.04
N ASP A 73 -3.65 -10.67 -2.88
CA ASP A 73 -3.87 -11.07 -4.28
C ASP A 73 -4.45 -12.49 -4.38
N VAL A 74 -4.04 -13.40 -3.48
CA VAL A 74 -4.61 -14.75 -3.37
C VAL A 74 -6.09 -14.72 -2.95
N LEU A 75 -6.53 -13.67 -2.24
CA LEU A 75 -7.91 -13.52 -1.78
C LEU A 75 -8.85 -12.93 -2.85
N GLN A 76 -8.33 -12.44 -3.98
CA GLN A 76 -9.12 -11.80 -5.04
C GLN A 76 -9.02 -12.48 -6.41
N LEU A 77 -8.02 -13.32 -6.65
CA LEU A 77 -7.97 -14.14 -7.86
C LEU A 77 -9.03 -15.24 -7.77
N SER A 78 -9.92 -15.30 -8.78
CA SER A 78 -10.70 -16.52 -9.01
C SER A 78 -9.74 -17.70 -9.19
N SER A 79 -10.21 -18.94 -8.95
CA SER A 79 -9.37 -20.15 -9.09
C SER A 79 -8.59 -20.20 -10.41
N ASP A 80 -9.21 -19.67 -11.46
CA ASP A 80 -8.73 -19.74 -12.82
C ASP A 80 -7.65 -18.70 -13.10
N ASP A 81 -7.79 -17.49 -12.54
CA ASP A 81 -6.77 -16.44 -12.62
C ASP A 81 -5.51 -16.81 -11.85
N ARG A 82 -5.66 -17.56 -10.75
CA ARG A 82 -4.53 -18.10 -9.98
C ARG A 82 -3.73 -19.12 -10.80
N ALA A 83 -4.42 -20.00 -11.53
CA ALA A 83 -3.78 -20.97 -12.40
C ALA A 83 -3.08 -20.29 -13.58
N ALA A 84 -3.70 -19.25 -14.16
CA ALA A 84 -3.10 -18.46 -15.23
C ALA A 84 -1.84 -17.71 -14.77
N TYR A 85 -1.88 -17.07 -13.60
CA TYR A 85 -0.72 -16.39 -13.01
C TYR A 85 0.40 -17.38 -12.65
N ALA A 86 0.07 -18.51 -12.02
CA ALA A 86 1.07 -19.54 -11.70
C ALA A 86 1.74 -20.10 -12.95
N ARG A 87 0.97 -20.33 -14.03
CA ARG A 87 1.52 -20.75 -15.33
C ARG A 87 2.39 -19.66 -15.96
N ALA A 88 1.97 -18.40 -15.92
CA ALA A 88 2.78 -17.29 -16.42
C ALA A 88 4.13 -17.21 -15.69
N ILE A 89 4.14 -17.35 -14.37
CA ILE A 89 5.38 -17.41 -13.58
C ILE A 89 6.25 -18.62 -13.97
N GLN A 90 5.66 -19.81 -14.18
CA GLN A 90 6.40 -20.99 -14.63
C GLN A 90 7.03 -20.79 -16.02
N LEU A 91 6.31 -20.16 -16.94
CA LEU A 91 6.79 -19.88 -18.30
C LEU A 91 7.90 -18.82 -18.35
N LEU A 92 7.95 -17.92 -17.36
CA LEU A 92 8.98 -16.88 -17.26
C LEU A 92 10.30 -17.39 -16.63
N LYS A 93 10.29 -18.53 -15.92
CA LYS A 93 11.48 -19.12 -15.28
C LYS A 93 12.67 -19.40 -16.22
N PRO A 94 12.49 -19.92 -17.45
CA PRO A 94 13.60 -20.21 -18.36
C PRO A 94 14.18 -18.96 -19.01
N CYS A 95 13.43 -17.86 -19.04
CA CYS A 95 13.81 -16.65 -19.77
C CYS A 95 14.84 -15.78 -19.02
N GLY A 96 15.26 -16.17 -17.81
CA GLY A 96 16.14 -15.36 -16.96
C GLY A 96 15.53 -14.04 -16.47
N VAL A 97 14.36 -13.66 -16.99
CA VAL A 97 13.54 -12.55 -16.51
C VAL A 97 12.81 -13.05 -15.26
N SER A 98 13.47 -12.95 -14.11
CA SER A 98 12.74 -13.08 -12.86
C SER A 98 11.75 -11.91 -12.78
N VAL A 99 10.46 -12.23 -12.65
CA VAL A 99 9.54 -11.27 -12.05
C VAL A 99 10.03 -11.18 -10.61
N VAL A 100 10.84 -10.16 -10.31
CA VAL A 100 11.69 -10.10 -9.13
C VAL A 100 10.88 -10.44 -7.88
N GLN A 101 11.01 -11.69 -7.45
CA GLN A 101 10.57 -12.16 -6.16
C GLN A 101 11.53 -11.54 -5.18
N ASN A 102 11.17 -10.39 -4.63
CA ASN A 102 11.94 -9.80 -3.56
C ASN A 102 11.66 -10.62 -2.30
N GLN A 103 12.44 -11.69 -2.14
CA GLN A 103 12.39 -12.61 -1.03
C GLN A 103 12.77 -11.90 0.28
N LEU A 104 11.89 -11.97 1.26
CA LEU A 104 12.02 -12.69 2.53
C LEU A 104 10.74 -12.50 3.34
#